data_AF-A0A545TXB3-F1
#
_entry.id   AF-A0A545TXB3-F1
#
_cell.length_a   1.000
_cell.length_b   1.000
_cell.length_c   1.000
_cell.angle_alpha   90.00
_cell.angle_beta   90.00
_cell.angle_gamma   90.00
#
_symmetry.space_group_name_H-M   'P 1'
#
loop_
_entity.id
_entity.type
_entity.pdbx_description
1 polymer ?
#
loop_
_entity_poly.entity_id
_entity_poly.type
_entity_poly.pdbx_seq_one_letter_code
_entity_poly.pdbx_strand_id
1 'polypeptide(L)'
;MQIVRSALIAATCLAVLAACEATGPGGNLPKVLPQKQALEDIHDIYRAEFAELFLSGEGEQPGCLSSLPAASQPTFSQTRSAIRAFRVQFGTKDAEAAHLTVLDAMMHLQVGNVGLAGLLKSDVEAAKGNLVSQTGRFTRDFLFAEYFDPLLAGWGVVCDLTASPPKAIDRAADELEAAASEIAEGLTAFAQSGQLADPDADQGAIYLAATTAVFNVWAVKESGQRCIEQGDCGCDATVNSCPTPAVISNTCGAETDPLERRECQQDLRRSYFNETIRPARYAQSRDLIGLFLDDSEKMLALCSESGAMARATSSSRLRYVSWYRFLSDRLPNSAAQEICTP
;
A
#
# COMPACT_ATOMS: atom_id res chain seq x y z
N MET A 1 -51.97 37.49 -33.06
CA MET A 1 -50.66 37.40 -32.39
C MET A 1 -50.71 36.19 -31.47
N GLN A 2 -50.32 35.02 -31.97
CA GLN A 2 -48.96 34.45 -31.85
C GLN A 2 -48.67 34.05 -30.39
N ILE A 3 -48.88 32.79 -30.02
CA ILE A 3 -47.88 31.69 -30.09
C ILE A 3 -46.62 32.10 -29.33
N VAL A 4 -46.45 31.58 -28.10
CA VAL A 4 -45.31 30.76 -27.63
C VAL A 4 -45.57 30.45 -26.14
N ARG A 5 -46.26 29.33 -25.88
CA ARG A 5 -46.05 28.48 -24.69
C ARG A 5 -45.68 27.12 -25.26
N SER A 6 -44.48 26.63 -24.97
CA SER A 6 -43.97 25.24 -25.12
C SER A 6 -42.53 25.25 -25.64
N ALA A 7 -41.56 25.52 -24.77
CA ALA A 7 -40.15 25.21 -25.02
C ALA A 7 -39.31 25.36 -23.74
N LEU A 8 -39.53 24.53 -22.71
CA LEU A 8 -38.49 24.29 -21.69
C LEU A 8 -38.73 23.05 -20.79
N ILE A 9 -39.40 22.00 -21.30
CA ILE A 9 -39.53 20.69 -20.60
C ILE A 9 -39.09 19.52 -21.52
N ALA A 10 -38.37 19.81 -22.60
CA ALA A 10 -37.95 18.81 -23.60
C ALA A 10 -36.43 18.64 -23.73
N ALA A 11 -35.65 19.00 -22.68
CA ALA A 11 -34.19 18.91 -22.72
C ALA A 11 -33.56 17.91 -21.73
N THR A 12 -34.35 17.20 -20.92
CA THR A 12 -33.85 16.21 -19.94
C THR A 12 -34.39 14.78 -20.11
N CYS A 13 -35.14 14.50 -21.17
CA CYS A 13 -35.61 13.14 -21.49
C CYS A 13 -35.01 12.50 -22.76
N LEU A 14 -34.08 13.18 -23.45
CA LEU A 14 -33.50 12.69 -24.71
C LEU A 14 -32.11 12.05 -24.58
N ALA A 15 -31.61 11.79 -23.36
CA ALA A 15 -30.39 11.02 -23.13
C ALA A 15 -30.64 9.53 -22.81
N VAL A 16 -31.90 9.13 -22.58
CA VAL A 16 -32.26 7.73 -22.24
C VAL A 16 -32.74 6.92 -23.45
N LEU A 17 -32.95 7.55 -24.61
CA LEU A 17 -33.44 6.89 -25.83
C LEU A 17 -32.39 6.68 -26.93
N ALA A 18 -31.14 7.13 -26.74
CA ALA A 18 -30.05 6.88 -27.68
C ALA A 18 -29.26 5.57 -27.41
N ALA A 19 -29.75 4.71 -26.51
CA ALA A 19 -29.14 3.40 -26.21
C ALA A 19 -29.82 2.22 -26.94
N CYS A 20 -30.81 2.48 -27.80
CA CYS A 20 -31.54 1.45 -28.54
C CYS A 20 -31.49 1.68 -30.05
N GLU A 21 -30.32 1.89 -30.66
CA GLU A 21 -30.22 1.85 -32.13
C GLU A 21 -28.80 1.52 -32.65
N ALA A 22 -28.07 0.67 -31.93
CA ALA A 22 -26.80 0.10 -32.38
C ALA A 22 -26.81 -1.45 -32.28
N THR A 23 -27.84 -2.09 -32.82
CA THR A 23 -27.82 -3.53 -33.13
C THR A 23 -27.72 -3.70 -34.64
N GLY A 24 -26.50 -3.56 -35.16
CA GLY A 24 -26.15 -4.16 -36.44
C GLY A 24 -26.21 -5.69 -36.32
N PRO A 25 -26.67 -6.42 -37.35
CA PRO A 25 -26.72 -7.87 -37.32
C PRO A 25 -25.29 -8.41 -37.45
N GLY A 26 -24.65 -8.77 -36.34
CA GLY A 26 -23.38 -9.49 -36.37
C GLY A 26 -22.35 -9.15 -35.28
N GLY A 27 -22.62 -8.19 -34.39
CA GLY A 27 -21.73 -7.91 -33.26
C GLY A 27 -22.26 -8.51 -31.97
N ASN A 28 -21.80 -9.71 -31.60
CA ASN A 28 -21.95 -10.22 -30.23
C ASN A 28 -21.06 -9.38 -29.30
N LEU A 29 -21.53 -8.20 -28.89
CA LEU A 29 -20.97 -7.53 -27.72
C LEU A 29 -21.34 -8.37 -26.49
N PRO A 30 -20.36 -8.80 -25.67
CA PRO A 30 -20.66 -9.56 -24.47
C PRO A 30 -21.55 -8.71 -23.56
N LYS A 31 -22.74 -9.23 -23.24
CA LYS A 31 -23.69 -8.58 -22.34
C LYS A 31 -23.11 -8.61 -20.92
N VAL A 32 -22.47 -7.52 -20.50
CA VAL A 32 -21.99 -7.35 -19.13
C VAL A 32 -23.21 -7.37 -18.19
N LEU A 33 -23.14 -8.17 -17.13
CA LEU A 33 -24.21 -8.23 -16.13
C LEU A 33 -24.29 -6.89 -15.38
N PRO A 34 -25.49 -6.37 -15.06
CA PRO A 34 -25.64 -5.09 -14.38
C PRO A 34 -24.84 -4.96 -13.06
N GLN A 35 -24.65 -6.07 -12.34
CA GLN A 35 -23.86 -6.11 -11.11
C GLN A 35 -22.38 -5.83 -11.35
N LYS A 36 -21.81 -6.36 -12.44
CA LYS A 36 -20.39 -6.16 -12.77
C LYS A 36 -20.10 -4.70 -13.10
N GLN A 37 -20.97 -4.07 -13.90
CA GLN A 37 -20.85 -2.64 -14.18
C GLN A 37 -20.96 -1.80 -12.91
N ALA A 38 -21.95 -2.09 -12.06
CA ALA A 38 -22.11 -1.35 -10.81
C ALA A 38 -20.90 -1.51 -9.86
N LEU A 39 -20.27 -2.68 -9.83
CA LEU A 39 -19.04 -2.91 -9.09
C LEU A 39 -17.87 -2.09 -9.66
N GLU A 40 -17.71 -2.06 -10.98
CA GLU A 40 -16.69 -1.24 -11.67
C GLU A 40 -16.87 0.25 -11.35
N ASP A 41 -18.10 0.76 -11.42
CA ASP A 41 -18.44 2.15 -11.10
C ASP A 41 -18.08 2.48 -9.62
N ILE A 42 -18.34 1.55 -8.69
CA ILE A 42 -17.94 1.71 -7.27
C ILE A 42 -16.41 1.77 -7.14
N HIS A 43 -15.68 0.94 -7.88
CA HIS A 43 -14.21 0.96 -7.88
C HIS A 43 -13.64 2.26 -8.46
N ASP A 44 -14.28 2.85 -9.47
CA ASP A 44 -13.91 4.16 -10.00
C ASP A 44 -14.08 5.27 -8.97
N ILE A 45 -15.24 5.30 -8.29
CA ILE A 45 -15.50 6.27 -7.21
C ILE A 45 -14.47 6.12 -6.10
N TYR A 46 -14.19 4.89 -5.68
CA TYR A 46 -13.18 4.61 -4.65
C TYR A 46 -11.79 5.09 -5.07
N ARG A 47 -11.36 4.82 -6.31
CA ARG A 47 -10.05 5.27 -6.80
C ARG A 47 -9.94 6.80 -6.78
N ALA A 48 -11.01 7.50 -7.14
CA ALA A 48 -11.06 8.96 -7.09
C ALA A 48 -10.95 9.47 -5.64
N GLU A 49 -11.78 8.97 -4.71
CA GLU A 49 -11.72 9.37 -3.30
C GLU A 49 -10.37 9.00 -2.65
N PHE A 50 -9.79 7.84 -3.00
CA PHE A 50 -8.46 7.44 -2.53
C PHE A 50 -7.37 8.38 -3.06
N ALA A 51 -7.43 8.78 -4.33
CA ALA A 51 -6.48 9.70 -4.91
C ALA A 51 -6.47 11.05 -4.17
N GLU A 52 -7.65 11.59 -3.88
CA GLU A 52 -7.80 12.86 -3.15
C GLU A 52 -7.23 12.79 -1.73
N LEU A 53 -7.47 11.67 -1.02
CA LEU A 53 -7.07 11.49 0.37
C LEU A 53 -5.59 11.15 0.56
N PHE A 54 -4.97 10.43 -0.39
CA PHE A 54 -3.67 9.79 -0.17
C PHE A 54 -2.55 10.21 -1.13
N LEU A 55 -2.83 11.01 -2.18
CA LEU A 55 -1.80 11.44 -3.16
C LEU A 55 -1.32 12.89 -2.95
N SER A 56 -1.83 13.61 -1.96
CA SER A 56 -1.55 15.03 -1.74
C SER A 56 -0.26 15.34 -0.96
N GLY A 57 0.49 14.32 -0.49
CA GLY A 57 1.74 14.50 0.26
C GLY A 57 2.93 13.80 -0.40
N GLU A 58 3.82 14.58 -1.04
CA GLU A 58 5.14 14.09 -1.45
C GLU A 58 6.08 14.01 -0.23
N GLY A 59 6.67 12.84 0.03
CA GLY A 59 7.86 12.71 0.87
C GLY A 59 7.67 12.59 2.39
N GLU A 60 6.44 12.59 2.92
CA GLU A 60 6.21 12.31 4.34
C GLU A 60 6.22 10.80 4.63
N GLN A 61 6.78 10.41 5.79
CA GLN A 61 6.66 9.04 6.28
C GLN A 61 5.16 8.71 6.39
N PRO A 62 4.72 7.57 5.85
CA PRO A 62 3.33 7.13 5.91
C PRO A 62 2.97 6.93 7.38
N GLY A 63 2.16 7.84 7.90
CA GLY A 63 1.54 7.72 9.20
C GLY A 63 0.16 7.07 9.10
N CYS A 64 -0.36 6.64 10.24
CA CYS A 64 -1.77 6.36 10.36
C CYS A 64 -2.55 7.67 10.16
N LEU A 65 -3.57 7.66 9.29
CA LEU A 65 -4.41 8.85 9.03
C LEU A 65 -5.36 9.19 10.18
N SER A 66 -5.23 8.55 11.34
CA SER A 66 -5.96 8.88 12.56
C SER A 66 -5.74 10.33 13.02
N SER A 67 -4.73 11.01 12.49
CA SER A 67 -4.42 12.43 12.73
C SER A 67 -5.02 13.42 11.72
N LEU A 68 -5.73 12.96 10.67
CA LEU A 68 -6.53 13.87 9.85
C LEU A 68 -7.50 14.61 10.78
N PRO A 69 -7.51 15.96 10.78
CA PRO A 69 -8.35 16.70 11.70
C PRO A 69 -9.78 16.20 11.54
N ALA A 70 -10.33 15.68 12.65
CA ALA A 70 -11.71 15.26 12.76
C ALA A 70 -12.63 16.47 12.56
N ALA A 71 -12.81 16.94 11.33
CA ALA A 71 -13.67 18.07 11.02
C ALA A 71 -13.91 18.19 9.50
N SER A 72 -14.96 17.51 9.03
CA SER A 72 -16.03 18.05 8.14
C SER A 72 -16.46 17.15 6.99
N GLN A 73 -15.68 16.15 6.57
CA GLN A 73 -16.03 15.25 5.46
C GLN A 73 -15.86 13.79 5.89
N PRO A 74 -16.91 12.94 5.79
CA PRO A 74 -16.74 11.51 5.95
C PRO A 74 -15.81 10.97 4.84
N THR A 75 -14.71 10.33 5.22
CA THR A 75 -13.80 9.66 4.26
C THR A 75 -14.54 8.57 3.51
N PHE A 76 -14.35 8.51 2.19
CA PHE A 76 -15.01 7.54 1.31
C PHE A 76 -16.55 7.59 1.36
N SER A 77 -17.12 8.77 1.54
CA SER A 77 -18.58 8.92 1.69
C SER A 77 -19.34 8.49 0.43
N GLN A 78 -18.78 8.76 -0.76
CA GLN A 78 -19.42 8.41 -2.02
C GLN A 78 -19.34 6.90 -2.26
N THR A 79 -18.17 6.29 -2.07
CA THR A 79 -17.99 4.83 -2.16
C THR A 79 -18.91 4.11 -1.20
N ARG A 80 -18.96 4.50 0.09
CA ARG A 80 -19.85 3.86 1.07
C ARG A 80 -21.32 4.00 0.71
N SER A 81 -21.73 5.13 0.14
CA SER A 81 -23.10 5.32 -0.34
C SER A 81 -23.42 4.39 -1.51
N ALA A 82 -22.50 4.27 -2.47
CA ALA A 82 -22.65 3.41 -3.63
C ALA A 82 -22.68 1.91 -3.24
N ILE A 83 -21.85 1.48 -2.28
CA ILE A 83 -21.89 0.12 -1.71
C ILE A 83 -23.26 -0.18 -1.09
N ARG A 84 -23.83 0.75 -0.32
CA ARG A 84 -25.17 0.57 0.26
C ARG A 84 -26.23 0.45 -0.82
N ALA A 85 -26.18 1.31 -1.85
CA ALA A 85 -27.13 1.25 -2.97
C ALA A 85 -27.03 -0.09 -3.71
N PHE A 86 -25.81 -0.57 -3.97
CA PHE A 86 -25.57 -1.89 -4.55
C PHE A 86 -26.21 -3.00 -3.71
N ARG A 87 -25.95 -3.02 -2.40
CA ARG A 87 -26.48 -4.05 -1.49
C ARG A 87 -28.01 -4.05 -1.43
N VAL A 88 -28.65 -2.88 -1.53
CA VAL A 88 -30.12 -2.77 -1.60
C VAL A 88 -30.66 -3.30 -2.92
N GLN A 89 -29.97 -3.03 -4.03
CA GLN A 89 -30.44 -3.39 -5.36
C GLN A 89 -30.18 -4.87 -5.72
N PHE A 90 -29.03 -5.40 -5.35
CA PHE A 90 -28.54 -6.72 -5.82
C PHE A 90 -28.37 -7.75 -4.70
N GLY A 91 -28.39 -7.33 -3.43
CA GLY A 91 -28.21 -8.21 -2.27
C GLY A 91 -26.76 -8.29 -1.77
N THR A 92 -26.45 -9.31 -0.97
CA THR A 92 -25.18 -9.41 -0.21
C THR A 92 -24.49 -10.76 -0.32
N LYS A 93 -24.85 -11.61 -1.29
CA LYS A 93 -24.43 -13.02 -1.34
C LYS A 93 -23.66 -13.41 -2.60
N ASP A 94 -23.57 -12.53 -3.59
CA ASP A 94 -22.85 -12.78 -4.84
C ASP A 94 -21.36 -12.44 -4.73
N ALA A 95 -20.59 -12.82 -5.76
CA ALA A 95 -19.16 -12.54 -5.83
C ALA A 95 -18.89 -11.03 -5.79
N GLU A 96 -19.74 -10.26 -6.46
CA GLU A 96 -19.68 -8.80 -6.46
C GLU A 96 -19.88 -8.21 -5.05
N ALA A 97 -20.82 -8.72 -4.25
CA ALA A 97 -20.93 -8.33 -2.85
C ALA A 97 -19.70 -8.71 -2.01
N ALA A 98 -19.04 -9.83 -2.32
CA ALA A 98 -17.78 -10.22 -1.65
C ALA A 98 -16.67 -9.19 -1.90
N HIS A 99 -16.53 -8.69 -3.14
CA HIS A 99 -15.59 -7.61 -3.47
C HIS A 99 -15.86 -6.36 -2.61
N LEU A 100 -17.12 -5.97 -2.48
CA LEU A 100 -17.51 -4.80 -1.69
C LEU A 100 -17.30 -4.98 -0.18
N THR A 101 -17.38 -6.20 0.34
CA THR A 101 -17.04 -6.50 1.74
C THR A 101 -15.57 -6.25 2.03
N VAL A 102 -14.68 -6.72 1.15
CA VAL A 102 -13.23 -6.47 1.28
C VAL A 102 -12.93 -4.99 1.15
N LEU A 103 -13.54 -4.31 0.16
CA LEU A 103 -13.34 -2.88 -0.03
C LEU A 103 -13.76 -2.05 1.20
N ASP A 104 -14.90 -2.38 1.82
CA ASP A 104 -15.37 -1.71 3.04
C ASP A 104 -14.38 -1.86 4.20
N ALA A 105 -13.84 -3.08 4.38
CA ALA A 105 -12.83 -3.36 5.39
C ALA A 105 -11.51 -2.61 5.13
N MET A 106 -11.06 -2.58 3.88
CA MET A 106 -9.86 -1.85 3.47
C MET A 106 -10.02 -0.34 3.66
N MET A 107 -11.18 0.24 3.37
CA MET A 107 -11.43 1.66 3.63
C MET A 107 -11.30 2.00 5.13
N HIS A 108 -11.75 1.12 6.03
CA HIS A 108 -11.55 1.32 7.47
C HIS A 108 -10.07 1.28 7.86
N LEU A 109 -9.33 0.31 7.32
CA LEU A 109 -7.90 0.16 7.57
C LEU A 109 -7.12 1.39 7.09
N GLN A 110 -7.38 1.84 5.87
CA GLN A 110 -6.67 2.94 5.21
C GLN A 110 -6.83 4.28 5.91
N VAL A 111 -7.98 4.50 6.57
CA VAL A 111 -8.22 5.72 7.36
C VAL A 111 -7.76 5.58 8.82
N GLY A 112 -7.07 4.50 9.16
CA GLY A 112 -6.55 4.26 10.52
C GLY A 112 -7.57 3.73 11.52
N ASN A 113 -8.78 3.35 11.09
CA ASN A 113 -9.80 2.76 11.95
C ASN A 113 -9.58 1.24 12.11
N VAL A 114 -8.39 0.84 12.57
CA VAL A 114 -7.96 -0.57 12.66
C VAL A 114 -8.93 -1.41 13.49
N GLY A 115 -9.48 -0.85 14.58
CA GLY A 115 -10.50 -1.55 15.39
C GLY A 115 -11.78 -1.87 14.61
N LEU A 116 -12.28 -0.95 13.79
CA LEU A 116 -13.46 -1.20 12.94
C LEU A 116 -13.14 -2.17 11.80
N ALA A 117 -11.95 -2.06 11.21
CA ALA A 117 -11.48 -3.02 10.21
C ALA A 117 -11.40 -4.44 10.82
N GLY A 118 -10.91 -4.57 12.06
CA GLY A 118 -10.84 -5.83 12.79
C GLY A 118 -12.19 -6.48 13.04
N LEU A 119 -13.27 -5.69 13.24
CA LEU A 119 -14.64 -6.23 13.36
C LEU A 119 -15.13 -6.89 12.07
N LEU A 120 -14.56 -6.52 10.91
CA LEU A 120 -14.94 -7.06 9.60
C LEU A 120 -14.11 -8.29 9.21
N LYS A 121 -13.13 -8.71 10.02
CA LYS A 121 -12.22 -9.82 9.71
C LYS A 121 -12.95 -11.11 9.32
N SER A 122 -13.96 -11.51 10.09
CA SER A 122 -14.72 -12.73 9.78
C SER A 122 -15.47 -12.64 8.45
N ASP A 123 -15.95 -11.45 8.11
CA ASP A 123 -16.69 -11.21 6.87
C ASP A 123 -15.75 -11.20 5.67
N VAL A 124 -14.54 -10.65 5.82
CA VAL A 124 -13.47 -10.68 4.81
C VAL A 124 -13.02 -12.13 4.55
N GLU A 125 -12.78 -12.92 5.59
CA GLU A 125 -12.40 -14.33 5.44
C GLU A 125 -13.50 -15.15 4.76
N ALA A 126 -14.76 -14.91 5.13
CA ALA A 126 -15.90 -15.54 4.46
C ALA A 126 -16.05 -15.10 2.99
N ALA A 127 -15.71 -13.83 2.68
CA ALA A 127 -15.77 -13.29 1.33
C ALA A 127 -14.68 -13.88 0.42
N LYS A 128 -13.50 -14.18 0.95
CA LYS A 128 -12.32 -14.68 0.22
C LYS A 128 -12.62 -15.81 -0.77
N GLY A 129 -13.42 -16.79 -0.36
CA GLY A 129 -13.79 -17.94 -1.19
C GLY A 129 -14.56 -17.59 -2.47
N ASN A 130 -15.14 -16.39 -2.54
CA ASN A 130 -15.93 -15.91 -3.67
C ASN A 130 -15.17 -14.94 -4.61
N LEU A 131 -13.89 -14.63 -4.33
CA LEU A 131 -13.11 -13.59 -5.04
C LEU A 131 -12.21 -14.11 -6.15
N VAL A 132 -12.42 -15.36 -6.57
CA VAL A 132 -11.60 -16.00 -7.61
C VAL A 132 -12.03 -15.50 -8.99
N SER A 133 -11.08 -14.98 -9.76
CA SER A 133 -11.39 -14.54 -11.13
C SER A 133 -11.71 -15.72 -12.04
N GLN A 134 -12.47 -15.47 -13.10
CA GLN A 134 -12.79 -16.50 -14.10
C GLN A 134 -11.55 -17.02 -14.85
N THR A 135 -10.43 -16.29 -14.82
CA THR A 135 -9.16 -16.70 -15.43
C THR A 135 -8.30 -17.55 -14.49
N GLY A 136 -8.77 -17.83 -13.27
CA GLY A 136 -8.01 -18.52 -12.23
C GLY A 136 -6.90 -17.68 -11.60
N ARG A 137 -6.80 -16.39 -11.98
CA ARG A 137 -5.87 -15.43 -11.38
C ARG A 137 -6.47 -14.77 -10.14
N PHE A 138 -5.62 -14.40 -9.20
CA PHE A 138 -6.03 -13.66 -8.02
C PHE A 138 -6.30 -12.20 -8.35
N THR A 139 -7.44 -11.72 -7.87
CA THR A 139 -7.88 -10.33 -7.98
C THR A 139 -7.36 -9.50 -6.81
N ARG A 140 -7.46 -8.18 -6.94
CA ARG A 140 -7.10 -7.19 -5.94
C ARG A 140 -7.66 -7.54 -4.57
N ASP A 141 -8.96 -7.80 -4.58
CA ASP A 141 -9.73 -7.99 -3.37
C ASP A 141 -9.47 -9.38 -2.79
N PHE A 142 -9.14 -10.38 -3.63
CA PHE A 142 -8.62 -11.65 -3.13
C PHE A 142 -7.30 -11.43 -2.37
N LEU A 143 -6.35 -10.70 -2.95
CA LEU A 143 -5.06 -10.43 -2.30
C LEU A 143 -5.26 -9.66 -0.99
N PHE A 144 -6.14 -8.66 -0.97
CA PHE A 144 -6.46 -7.93 0.24
C PHE A 144 -7.14 -8.80 1.31
N ALA A 145 -8.00 -9.74 0.90
CA ALA A 145 -8.59 -10.70 1.82
C ALA A 145 -7.57 -11.71 2.36
N GLU A 146 -6.69 -12.23 1.49
CA GLU A 146 -5.61 -13.16 1.86
C GLU A 146 -4.71 -12.55 2.93
N TYR A 147 -4.30 -11.29 2.75
CA TYR A 147 -3.37 -10.60 3.63
C TYR A 147 -4.05 -9.65 4.61
N PHE A 148 -5.34 -9.81 4.88
CA PHE A 148 -6.06 -8.89 5.75
C PHE A 148 -5.54 -8.92 7.20
N ASP A 149 -5.15 -10.09 7.68
CA ASP A 149 -4.57 -10.28 9.01
C ASP A 149 -3.22 -9.58 9.20
N PRO A 150 -2.19 -9.83 8.36
CA PRO A 150 -0.93 -9.10 8.49
C PRO A 150 -1.10 -7.60 8.23
N LEU A 151 -2.05 -7.20 7.36
CA LEU A 151 -2.41 -5.79 7.20
C LEU A 151 -2.96 -5.16 8.48
N LEU A 152 -3.90 -5.82 9.16
CA LEU A 152 -4.44 -5.36 10.45
C LEU A 152 -3.35 -5.24 11.51
N ALA A 153 -2.49 -6.26 11.61
CA ALA A 153 -1.39 -6.28 12.58
C ALA A 153 -0.41 -5.12 12.34
N GLY A 154 0.12 -5.00 11.12
CA GLY A 154 1.12 -3.98 10.80
C GLY A 154 0.57 -2.56 10.91
N TRP A 155 -0.63 -2.29 10.38
CA TRP A 155 -1.24 -0.96 10.52
C TRP A 155 -1.63 -0.65 11.96
N GLY A 156 -2.03 -1.65 12.76
CA GLY A 156 -2.26 -1.49 14.20
C GLY A 156 -1.03 -0.92 14.90
N VAL A 157 0.14 -1.53 14.67
CA VAL A 157 1.41 -1.04 15.24
C VAL A 157 1.75 0.37 14.74
N VAL A 158 1.64 0.64 13.43
CA VAL A 158 1.89 1.99 12.88
C VAL A 158 0.96 3.04 13.53
N CYS A 159 -0.32 2.71 13.70
CA CYS A 159 -1.29 3.60 14.35
C CYS A 159 -0.97 3.85 15.82
N ASP A 160 -0.55 2.83 16.57
CA ASP A 160 -0.16 2.99 17.98
C ASP A 160 1.11 3.84 18.13
N LEU A 161 2.13 3.59 17.29
CA LEU A 161 3.38 4.37 17.27
C LEU A 161 3.15 5.85 16.91
N THR A 162 2.17 6.14 16.06
CA THR A 162 1.84 7.52 15.67
C THR A 162 0.95 8.24 16.69
N ALA A 163 0.05 7.52 17.36
CA ALA A 163 -0.85 8.10 18.36
C ALA A 163 -0.19 8.36 19.72
N SER A 164 0.86 7.62 20.08
CA SER A 164 1.50 7.74 21.40
C SER A 164 3.01 7.45 21.39
N PRO A 165 3.85 8.39 20.92
CA PRO A 165 5.29 8.33 21.19
C PRO A 165 5.56 8.76 22.66
N PRO A 166 6.40 8.09 23.49
CA PRO A 166 7.16 6.86 23.31
C PRO A 166 6.88 5.88 24.47
N LYS A 167 5.97 4.93 24.29
CA LYS A 167 6.26 3.60 24.84
C LYS A 167 6.71 2.82 23.64
N ALA A 168 8.02 2.55 23.57
CA ALA A 168 8.51 1.49 22.71
C ALA A 168 7.61 0.29 23.01
N ILE A 169 6.75 -0.06 22.06
CA ILE A 169 6.16 -1.38 22.08
C ILE A 169 7.39 -2.24 21.85
N ASP A 170 7.88 -2.92 22.88
CA ASP A 170 9.18 -3.63 22.83
C ASP A 170 9.27 -4.57 21.62
N ARG A 171 8.11 -4.97 21.08
CA ARG A 171 7.92 -5.85 19.93
C ARG A 171 7.46 -5.15 18.64
N ALA A 172 7.34 -3.83 18.57
CA ALA A 172 6.85 -3.12 17.39
C ALA A 172 7.66 -3.46 16.13
N ALA A 173 8.99 -3.44 16.22
CA ALA A 173 9.84 -3.83 15.09
C ALA A 173 9.53 -5.26 14.64
N ASP A 174 9.50 -6.21 15.59
CA ASP A 174 9.28 -7.63 15.31
C ASP A 174 7.89 -7.90 14.69
N GLU A 175 6.84 -7.21 15.18
CA GLU A 175 5.47 -7.33 14.68
C GLU A 175 5.32 -6.73 13.27
N LEU A 176 5.95 -5.58 13.02
CA LEU A 176 5.99 -4.96 11.69
C LEU A 176 6.77 -5.83 10.68
N GLU A 177 7.89 -6.42 11.10
CA GLU A 177 8.69 -7.33 10.28
C GLU A 177 7.93 -8.62 9.97
N ALA A 178 7.25 -9.20 10.95
CA ALA A 178 6.43 -10.40 10.74
C ALA A 178 5.31 -10.12 9.70
N ALA A 179 4.58 -9.02 9.86
CA ALA A 179 3.55 -8.61 8.91
C ALA A 179 4.11 -8.34 7.51
N ALA A 180 5.25 -7.64 7.42
CA ALA A 180 5.92 -7.34 6.17
C ALA A 180 6.37 -8.62 5.44
N SER A 181 7.01 -9.55 6.15
CA SER A 181 7.53 -10.81 5.60
C SER A 181 6.41 -11.73 5.12
N GLU A 182 5.33 -11.88 5.88
CA GLU A 182 4.19 -12.71 5.48
C GLU A 182 3.58 -12.24 4.14
N ILE A 183 3.39 -10.92 3.98
CA ILE A 183 2.92 -10.34 2.73
C ILE A 183 3.95 -10.51 1.61
N ALA A 184 5.23 -10.23 1.88
CA ALA A 184 6.30 -10.27 0.87
C ALA A 184 6.52 -11.68 0.31
N GLU A 185 6.60 -12.69 1.17
CA GLU A 185 6.79 -14.09 0.80
C GLU A 185 5.64 -14.58 -0.06
N GLY A 186 4.41 -14.30 0.37
CA GLY A 186 3.22 -14.71 -0.35
C GLY A 186 3.04 -13.99 -1.70
N LEU A 187 3.32 -12.68 -1.78
CA LEU A 187 3.34 -11.96 -3.07
C LEU A 187 4.41 -12.50 -4.02
N THR A 188 5.59 -12.80 -3.51
CA THR A 188 6.69 -13.39 -4.30
C THR A 188 6.28 -14.75 -4.85
N ALA A 189 5.65 -15.59 -4.03
CA ALA A 189 5.14 -16.88 -4.45
C ALA A 189 4.07 -16.76 -5.54
N PHE A 190 3.12 -15.84 -5.40
CA PHE A 190 2.09 -15.60 -6.42
C PHE A 190 2.64 -15.03 -7.73
N ALA A 191 3.66 -14.16 -7.65
CA ALA A 191 4.34 -13.64 -8.84
C ALA A 191 5.06 -14.77 -9.59
N GLN A 192 5.77 -15.64 -8.88
CA GLN A 192 6.49 -16.77 -9.47
C GLN A 192 5.57 -17.84 -10.06
N SER A 193 4.39 -18.06 -9.47
CA SER A 193 3.40 -19.02 -9.97
C SER A 193 2.57 -18.51 -11.15
N GLY A 194 2.70 -17.22 -11.51
CA GLY A 194 1.92 -16.60 -12.57
C GLY A 194 0.42 -16.44 -12.25
N GLN A 195 0.07 -16.48 -10.96
CA GLN A 195 -1.31 -16.40 -10.49
C GLN A 195 -1.82 -14.98 -10.32
N LEU A 196 -0.97 -13.96 -10.44
CA LEU A 196 -1.39 -12.57 -10.34
C LEU A 196 -2.06 -12.09 -11.63
N ALA A 197 -3.10 -11.27 -11.48
CA ALA A 197 -3.66 -10.50 -12.58
C ALA A 197 -2.61 -9.53 -13.17
N ASP A 198 -2.89 -9.03 -14.37
CA ASP A 198 -2.01 -8.03 -15.00
C ASP A 198 -1.90 -6.79 -14.09
N PRO A 199 -0.69 -6.28 -13.79
CA PRO A 199 -0.50 -5.10 -12.95
C PRO A 199 -1.30 -3.86 -13.41
N ASP A 200 -1.58 -3.74 -14.71
CA ASP A 200 -2.40 -2.63 -15.25
C ASP A 200 -3.90 -2.82 -14.97
N ALA A 201 -4.32 -4.08 -14.83
CA ALA A 201 -5.68 -4.43 -14.46
C ALA A 201 -5.90 -4.45 -12.94
N ASP A 202 -4.83 -4.61 -12.14
CA ASP A 202 -4.92 -4.90 -10.71
C ASP A 202 -3.79 -4.30 -9.86
N GLN A 203 -4.09 -3.15 -9.23
CA GLN A 203 -3.14 -2.45 -8.35
C GLN A 203 -3.01 -3.06 -6.94
N GLY A 204 -3.57 -4.25 -6.67
CA GLY A 204 -3.55 -4.86 -5.33
C GLY A 204 -2.17 -5.30 -4.89
N ALA A 205 -1.46 -5.99 -5.78
CA ALA A 205 -0.12 -6.50 -5.48
C ALA A 205 0.88 -5.37 -5.18
N ILE A 206 0.85 -4.31 -5.99
CA ILE A 206 1.74 -3.15 -5.79
C ILE A 206 1.35 -2.34 -4.54
N TYR A 207 0.07 -2.24 -4.20
CA TYR A 207 -0.38 -1.65 -2.94
C TYR A 207 0.18 -2.43 -1.73
N LEU A 208 0.09 -3.75 -1.77
CA LEU A 208 0.59 -4.62 -0.71
C LEU A 208 2.12 -4.53 -0.61
N ALA A 209 2.84 -4.58 -1.74
CA ALA A 209 4.28 -4.38 -1.78
C ALA A 209 4.71 -3.03 -1.18
N ALA A 210 4.00 -1.95 -1.52
CA ALA A 210 4.25 -0.64 -0.93
C ALA A 210 3.93 -0.61 0.57
N THR A 211 2.88 -1.31 1.01
CA THR A 211 2.52 -1.43 2.43
C THR A 211 3.59 -2.22 3.21
N THR A 212 4.13 -3.30 2.65
CA THR A 212 5.30 -4.00 3.18
C THR A 212 6.48 -3.06 3.35
N ALA A 213 6.75 -2.20 2.37
CA ALA A 213 7.80 -1.19 2.47
C ALA A 213 7.55 -0.19 3.61
N VAL A 214 6.29 0.24 3.79
CA VAL A 214 5.89 1.08 4.94
C VAL A 214 6.23 0.39 6.26
N PHE A 215 5.81 -0.86 6.43
CA PHE A 215 6.07 -1.62 7.66
C PHE A 215 7.57 -1.78 7.90
N ASN A 216 8.35 -2.12 6.87
CA ASN A 216 9.81 -2.22 6.98
C ASN A 216 10.48 -0.89 7.34
N VAL A 217 10.01 0.24 6.83
CA VAL A 217 10.55 1.56 7.18
C VAL A 217 10.31 1.88 8.65
N TRP A 218 9.12 1.56 9.17
CA TRP A 218 8.82 1.71 10.59
C TRP A 218 9.63 0.72 11.45
N ALA A 219 9.72 -0.54 11.04
CA ALA A 219 10.54 -1.54 11.73
C ALA A 219 12.02 -1.13 11.82
N VAL A 220 12.59 -0.59 10.73
CA VAL A 220 13.96 -0.04 10.72
C VAL A 220 14.11 1.11 11.71
N LYS A 221 13.10 1.97 11.84
CA LYS A 221 13.14 3.08 12.79
C LYS A 221 13.19 2.56 14.24
N GLU A 222 12.29 1.65 14.58
CA GLU A 222 12.17 1.09 15.94
C GLU A 222 13.37 0.17 16.29
N SER A 223 13.79 -0.70 15.38
CA SER A 223 14.98 -1.56 15.56
C SER A 223 16.28 -0.77 15.62
N GLY A 224 16.40 0.34 14.90
CA GLY A 224 17.56 1.22 14.96
C GLY A 224 17.76 1.81 16.36
N GLN A 225 16.68 2.24 17.00
CA GLN A 225 16.73 2.74 18.38
C GLN A 225 17.13 1.63 19.36
N ARG A 226 16.50 0.45 19.27
CA ARG A 226 16.88 -0.74 20.07
C ARG A 226 18.34 -1.14 19.88
N CYS A 227 18.82 -1.16 18.64
CA CYS A 227 20.20 -1.50 18.30
C CYS A 227 21.19 -0.53 18.97
N ILE A 228 20.96 0.78 18.83
CA ILE A 228 21.88 1.79 19.37
C ILE A 228 21.87 1.78 20.90
N GLU A 229 20.69 1.79 21.52
CA GLU A 229 20.54 1.95 22.97
C GLU A 229 20.78 0.65 23.74
N GLN A 230 20.27 -0.48 23.24
CA GLN A 230 20.23 -1.76 23.96
C GLN A 230 21.24 -2.76 23.39
N GLY A 231 21.82 -2.50 22.22
CA GLY A 231 22.75 -3.42 21.55
C GLY A 231 22.06 -4.60 20.87
N ASP A 232 20.73 -4.62 20.85
CA ASP A 232 19.93 -5.61 20.15
C ASP A 232 19.64 -5.14 18.72
N CYS A 233 20.48 -5.57 17.79
CA CYS A 233 20.41 -5.14 16.40
C CYS A 233 19.59 -6.10 15.50
N GLY A 234 18.83 -7.05 16.09
CA GLY A 234 17.95 -7.93 15.32
C GLY A 234 18.67 -8.76 14.26
N CYS A 235 19.87 -9.21 14.59
CA CYS A 235 20.76 -9.90 13.67
C CYS A 235 20.32 -11.35 13.48
N ASP A 236 19.54 -11.60 12.43
CA ASP A 236 19.29 -12.97 11.98
C ASP A 236 20.54 -13.57 11.29
N ALA A 237 20.64 -14.89 11.26
CA ALA A 237 21.72 -15.67 10.63
C ALA A 237 21.92 -15.36 9.14
N THR A 238 20.95 -14.72 8.48
CA THR A 238 21.05 -14.25 7.10
C THR A 238 21.92 -13.00 6.95
N VAL A 239 22.11 -12.20 8.01
CA VAL A 239 22.97 -11.01 8.04
C VAL A 239 24.25 -11.35 8.82
N ASN A 240 25.18 -12.03 8.15
CA ASN A 240 26.45 -12.58 8.70
C ASN A 240 27.45 -11.55 9.30
N SER A 241 27.06 -10.30 9.52
CA SER A 241 27.99 -9.19 9.76
C SER A 241 27.84 -8.49 11.09
N CYS A 242 26.97 -8.94 12.00
CA CYS A 242 26.73 -8.16 13.21
C CYS A 242 27.97 -8.02 14.09
N PRO A 243 28.28 -6.79 14.55
CA PRO A 243 29.44 -6.56 15.37
C PRO A 243 29.19 -7.27 16.70
N THR A 244 29.92 -8.37 16.89
CA THR A 244 29.81 -9.14 18.13
C THR A 244 30.21 -8.26 19.31
N PRO A 245 29.74 -8.55 20.54
CA PRO A 245 30.21 -7.84 21.72
C PRO A 245 31.74 -7.78 21.82
N ALA A 246 32.44 -8.80 21.32
CA ALA A 246 33.89 -8.84 21.23
C ALA A 246 34.47 -7.84 20.22
N VAL A 247 33.89 -7.71 19.01
CA VAL A 247 34.32 -6.71 18.02
C VAL A 247 34.15 -5.31 18.59
N ILE A 248 32.97 -5.02 19.14
CA ILE A 248 32.68 -3.71 19.74
C ILE A 248 33.65 -3.40 20.89
N SER A 249 33.89 -4.36 21.78
CA SER A 249 34.80 -4.19 22.91
C SER A 249 36.26 -4.02 22.49
N ASN A 250 36.69 -4.65 21.41
CA ASN A 250 38.06 -4.54 20.90
C ASN A 250 38.29 -3.22 20.16
N THR A 251 37.27 -2.71 19.44
CA THR A 251 37.36 -1.44 18.72
C THR A 251 37.28 -0.24 19.65
N CYS A 252 36.41 -0.27 20.67
CA CYS A 252 36.33 0.77 21.70
C CYS A 252 37.29 0.54 22.89
N GLY A 253 38.27 -0.36 22.75
CA GLY A 253 39.06 -0.90 23.85
C GLY A 253 40.36 -0.14 24.16
N ALA A 254 40.28 0.84 25.05
CA ALA A 254 41.27 1.28 26.07
C ALA A 254 40.85 2.59 26.77
N GLU A 255 39.68 3.15 26.46
CA GLU A 255 39.18 4.37 27.09
C GLU A 255 38.99 4.16 28.60
N THR A 256 39.60 5.06 29.39
CA THR A 256 39.54 5.01 30.86
C THR A 256 38.24 5.57 31.41
N ASP A 257 37.54 6.40 30.62
CA ASP A 257 36.22 6.94 30.95
C ASP A 257 35.09 6.00 30.49
N PRO A 258 34.23 5.50 31.41
CA PRO A 258 33.04 4.73 31.06
C PRO A 258 32.06 5.45 30.12
N LEU A 259 32.03 6.79 30.12
CA LEU A 259 31.16 7.58 29.26
C LEU A 259 31.63 7.54 27.80
N GLU A 260 32.91 7.83 27.56
CA GLU A 260 33.54 7.76 26.23
C GLU A 260 33.36 6.37 25.62
N ARG A 261 33.54 5.32 26.44
CA ARG A 261 33.31 3.95 26.01
C ARG A 261 31.88 3.71 25.56
N ARG A 262 30.89 4.23 26.28
CA ARG A 262 29.49 4.06 25.91
C ARG A 262 29.18 4.81 24.60
N GLU A 263 29.70 6.01 24.41
CA GLU A 263 29.54 6.80 23.19
C GLU A 263 30.15 6.07 21.99
N CYS A 264 31.40 5.59 22.10
CA CYS A 264 32.04 4.79 21.05
C CYS A 264 31.21 3.55 20.67
N GLN A 265 30.66 2.83 21.67
CA GLN A 265 29.82 1.66 21.42
C GLN A 265 28.52 2.02 20.67
N GLN A 266 27.89 3.13 21.05
CA GLN A 266 26.67 3.61 20.39
C GLN A 266 26.95 4.05 18.95
N ASP A 267 28.06 4.72 18.71
CA ASP A 267 28.46 5.18 17.36
C ASP A 267 28.80 4.01 16.44
N LEU A 268 29.53 2.99 16.93
CA LEU A 268 29.79 1.78 16.15
C LEU A 268 28.50 1.05 15.78
N ARG A 269 27.57 0.90 16.73
CA ARG A 269 26.26 0.27 16.46
C ARG A 269 25.44 1.09 15.47
N ARG A 270 25.44 2.41 15.61
CA ARG A 270 24.76 3.33 14.69
C ARG A 270 25.34 3.23 13.29
N SER A 271 26.66 3.25 13.15
CA SER A 271 27.37 3.11 11.86
C SER A 271 26.99 1.78 11.22
N TYR A 272 27.12 0.68 11.96
CA TYR A 272 26.78 -0.64 11.49
C TYR A 272 25.31 -0.74 11.04
N PHE A 273 24.37 -0.28 11.86
CA PHE A 273 22.95 -0.30 11.53
C PHE A 273 22.65 0.47 10.25
N ASN A 274 23.23 1.66 10.10
CA ASN A 274 23.01 2.53 8.95
C ASN A 274 23.66 2.02 7.67
N GLU A 275 24.78 1.29 7.77
CA GLU A 275 25.55 0.82 6.62
C GLU A 275 25.14 -0.58 6.16
N THR A 276 24.56 -1.40 7.04
CA THR A 276 24.26 -2.81 6.74
C THR A 276 22.77 -3.13 6.84
N ILE A 277 22.18 -3.04 8.04
CA ILE A 277 20.82 -3.49 8.32
C ILE A 277 19.79 -2.62 7.57
N ARG A 278 19.88 -1.30 7.71
CA ARG A 278 18.93 -0.37 7.07
C ARG A 278 18.95 -0.49 5.54
N PRO A 279 20.10 -0.44 4.85
CA PRO A 279 20.14 -0.59 3.40
C PRO A 279 19.62 -1.93 2.92
N ALA A 280 19.93 -3.04 3.60
CA ALA A 280 19.43 -4.36 3.22
C ALA A 280 17.90 -4.42 3.24
N ARG A 281 17.26 -3.89 4.29
CA ARG A 281 15.80 -3.87 4.41
C ARG A 281 15.14 -2.93 3.39
N TYR A 282 15.77 -1.80 3.09
CA TYR A 282 15.29 -0.89 2.04
C TYR A 282 15.45 -1.50 0.65
N ALA A 283 16.52 -2.26 0.39
CA ALA A 283 16.73 -2.96 -0.87
C ALA A 283 15.65 -4.04 -1.10
N GLN A 284 15.38 -4.88 -0.09
CA GLN A 284 14.30 -5.88 -0.17
C GLN A 284 12.94 -5.23 -0.48
N SER A 285 12.62 -4.14 0.21
CA SER A 285 11.36 -3.40 0.00
C SER A 285 11.29 -2.78 -1.40
N ARG A 286 12.40 -2.21 -1.89
CA ARG A 286 12.52 -1.64 -3.24
C ARG A 286 12.30 -2.73 -4.28
N ASP A 287 12.98 -3.86 -4.12
CA ASP A 287 12.94 -4.95 -5.08
C ASP A 287 11.54 -5.55 -5.18
N LEU A 288 10.85 -5.72 -4.05
CA LEU A 288 9.47 -6.17 -4.01
C LEU A 288 8.51 -5.22 -4.76
N ILE A 289 8.61 -3.90 -4.56
CA ILE A 289 7.82 -2.94 -5.34
C ILE A 289 8.20 -3.03 -6.83
N GLY A 290 9.49 -3.15 -7.12
CA GLY A 290 10.03 -3.27 -8.47
C GLY A 290 9.53 -4.50 -9.25
N LEU A 291 9.09 -5.56 -8.57
CA LEU A 291 8.45 -6.70 -9.24
C LEU A 291 7.13 -6.31 -9.94
N PHE A 292 6.47 -5.26 -9.47
CA PHE A 292 5.14 -4.83 -9.94
C PHE A 292 5.14 -3.49 -10.70
N LEU A 293 6.31 -2.88 -10.84
CA LEU A 293 6.54 -1.73 -11.70
C LEU A 293 7.05 -2.19 -13.06
N ASP A 294 6.56 -1.56 -14.12
CA ASP A 294 7.16 -1.73 -15.44
C ASP A 294 8.51 -0.99 -15.53
N ASP A 295 9.27 -1.27 -16.60
CA ASP A 295 10.60 -0.67 -16.78
C ASP A 295 10.52 0.85 -16.98
N SER A 296 9.46 1.35 -17.62
CA SER A 296 9.27 2.79 -17.81
C SER A 296 9.00 3.51 -16.49
N GLU A 297 8.25 2.88 -15.58
CA GLU A 297 7.99 3.39 -14.23
C GLU A 297 9.24 3.37 -13.36
N LYS A 298 10.05 2.30 -13.44
CA LYS A 298 11.36 2.25 -12.77
C LYS A 298 12.28 3.35 -13.30
N MET A 299 12.37 3.50 -14.62
CA MET A 299 13.15 4.57 -15.24
C MET A 299 12.65 5.96 -14.82
N LEU A 300 11.33 6.15 -14.78
CA LEU A 300 10.71 7.39 -14.32
C LEU A 300 11.11 7.69 -12.87
N ALA A 301 11.05 6.70 -11.98
CA ALA A 301 11.45 6.82 -10.59
C ALA A 301 12.91 7.22 -10.42
N LEU A 302 13.81 6.60 -11.18
CA LEU A 302 15.26 6.72 -11.01
C LEU A 302 15.87 7.91 -11.75
N CYS A 303 15.34 8.27 -12.92
CA CYS A 303 15.99 9.21 -13.85
C CYS A 303 15.29 10.56 -13.96
N SER A 304 14.05 10.70 -13.48
CA SER A 304 13.36 11.98 -13.54
C SER A 304 13.83 12.91 -12.44
N GLU A 305 14.09 14.17 -12.77
CA GLU A 305 14.16 15.23 -11.76
C GLU A 305 12.82 15.28 -11.01
N SER A 306 12.83 15.51 -9.69
CA SER A 306 11.65 15.37 -8.83
C SER A 306 10.42 16.16 -9.33
N GLY A 307 10.62 17.27 -10.05
CA GLY A 307 9.55 18.07 -10.65
C GLY A 307 8.93 17.55 -11.95
N ALA A 308 9.56 16.59 -12.65
CA ALA A 308 9.02 15.96 -13.85
C ALA A 308 8.01 14.84 -13.54
N MET A 309 8.20 14.14 -12.42
CA MET A 309 7.28 13.09 -11.96
C MET A 309 5.87 13.65 -11.68
N ALA A 310 5.80 14.83 -11.05
CA ALA A 310 4.55 15.51 -10.71
C ALA A 310 3.73 16.02 -11.92
N ARG A 311 4.33 16.15 -13.11
CA ARG A 311 3.63 16.64 -14.32
C ARG A 311 3.18 15.53 -15.27
N ALA A 312 3.73 14.32 -15.15
CA ALA A 312 3.58 13.28 -16.17
C ALA A 312 2.39 12.34 -15.96
N THR A 313 1.81 12.25 -14.76
CA THR A 313 0.88 11.16 -14.44
C THR A 313 -0.19 11.58 -13.44
N SER A 314 -1.46 11.51 -13.83
CA SER A 314 -2.61 11.66 -12.93
C SER A 314 -2.99 10.33 -12.26
N SER A 315 -2.02 9.43 -12.08
CA SER A 315 -2.23 8.02 -11.77
C SER A 315 -1.94 7.73 -10.29
N SER A 316 -2.82 6.96 -9.64
CA SER A 316 -2.57 6.38 -8.30
C SER A 316 -1.25 5.59 -8.21
N ARG A 317 -0.69 5.17 -9.35
CA ARG A 317 0.61 4.48 -9.43
C ARG A 317 1.81 5.37 -9.11
N LEU A 318 1.69 6.69 -9.24
CA LEU A 318 2.78 7.63 -8.91
C LEU A 318 3.28 7.48 -7.48
N ARG A 319 2.38 7.18 -6.54
CA ARG A 319 2.76 6.95 -5.16
C ARG A 319 3.73 5.78 -5.03
N TYR A 320 3.51 4.70 -5.77
CA TYR A 320 4.38 3.53 -5.74
C TYR A 320 5.71 3.79 -6.42
N VAL A 321 5.71 4.55 -7.52
CA VAL A 321 6.92 5.06 -8.19
C VAL A 321 7.74 5.94 -7.23
N SER A 322 7.07 6.84 -6.49
CA SER A 322 7.69 7.69 -5.46
C SER A 322 8.29 6.86 -4.32
N TRP A 323 7.61 5.80 -3.87
CA TRP A 323 8.15 4.86 -2.89
C TRP A 323 9.37 4.12 -3.40
N TYR A 324 9.32 3.63 -4.63
CA TYR A 324 10.44 2.97 -5.26
C TYR A 324 11.66 3.88 -5.33
N ARG A 325 11.47 5.16 -5.70
CA ARG A 325 12.52 6.18 -5.63
C ARG A 325 13.01 6.43 -4.21
N PHE A 326 12.11 6.67 -3.26
CA PHE A 326 12.44 6.92 -1.85
C PHE A 326 13.37 5.85 -1.28
N LEU A 327 13.09 4.58 -1.58
CA LEU A 327 13.90 3.45 -1.13
C LEU A 327 15.23 3.40 -1.88
N SER A 328 15.21 3.65 -3.20
CA SER A 328 16.41 3.67 -4.06
C SER A 328 17.42 4.73 -3.63
N ASP A 329 16.96 5.93 -3.28
CA ASP A 329 17.79 7.06 -2.83
C ASP A 329 18.51 6.78 -1.50
N ARG A 330 18.11 5.73 -0.77
CA ARG A 330 18.66 5.38 0.56
C ARG A 330 19.63 4.20 0.51
N LEU A 331 20.00 3.73 -0.68
CA LEU A 331 20.94 2.62 -0.85
C LEU A 331 22.35 3.14 -1.15
N PRO A 332 23.40 2.59 -0.50
CA PRO A 332 24.79 2.90 -0.83
C PRO A 332 25.07 2.31 -2.22
N ASN A 333 25.40 3.17 -3.19
CA ASN A 333 25.53 2.82 -4.61
C ASN A 333 24.20 2.54 -5.30
N SER A 334 23.24 3.48 -5.25
CA SER A 334 22.03 3.36 -6.05
C SER A 334 22.42 3.12 -7.52
N ALA A 335 22.20 1.89 -8.01
CA ALA A 335 22.32 1.51 -9.43
C ALA A 335 21.56 2.47 -10.37
N ALA A 336 20.65 3.28 -9.81
CA ALA A 336 20.09 4.49 -10.39
C ALA A 336 21.10 5.35 -11.17
N GLN A 337 22.35 5.50 -10.68
CA GLN A 337 23.37 6.30 -11.38
C GLN A 337 23.87 5.62 -12.66
N GLU A 338 23.90 4.29 -12.74
CA GLU A 338 24.30 3.58 -13.95
C GLU A 338 23.15 3.49 -14.96
N ILE A 339 21.92 3.29 -14.48
CA ILE A 339 20.72 3.09 -15.30
C ILE A 339 20.32 4.36 -16.06
N CYS A 340 20.61 5.56 -15.52
CA CYS A 340 20.23 6.83 -16.13
C CYS A 340 21.28 7.42 -17.09
N THR A 341 22.34 6.66 -17.39
CA THR A 341 23.33 7.02 -18.41
C THR A 341 22.98 6.32 -19.73
N PRO A 342 22.76 7.06 -20.84
CA PRO A 342 22.37 6.48 -22.13
C PRO A 342 23.45 5.61 -22.79
#